data_AF-A0A1F5VJF5-F1
#
_entry.id   AF-A0A1F5VJF5-F1
#
_cell.length_a   1.000
_cell.length_b   1.000
_cell.length_c   1.000
_cell.angle_alpha   90.00
_cell.angle_beta   90.00
_cell.angle_gamma   90.00
#
_symmetry.space_group_name_H-M   'P 1'
#
loop_
_entity.id
_entity.type
_entity.pdbx_description
1 polymer ?
#
loop_
_entity_poly.entity_id
_entity_poly.type
_entity_poly.pdbx_seq_one_letter_code
_entity_poly.pdbx_strand_id
1 'polypeptide(L)'
;MIKAFFCSKKWALTAYGLGCYLLVALLFQTGISVLFNDWFGRWLNLMQRSLQIGIAGLDTFYALLWEWLILAFISVGLTGLVNYVARRYAFDWRKALTFYYTSHLGWTGPREKIEGESQRIQEDTYMFAKIVDSLGIKLVRTIMILIVFLPMLWNFSKLVDPTIIDLLKTADLSDYWLFLPAIIMFALTIDFFVADKRGFWPLIILIRLFYRVPVIGWVLRKINSIFTEDRKKLRILCVLLLFVSCMPALWLLSKINNIPFIMPDWWLWSMYATETLVLMVALWFASPKFLKSVVILLASASLSILLWGLSNGVATGFISHIQGSLVWIALITSLGGMAISWVVGIALPDLQYNNQKTEAALRRELVFCEDDYERRTNKELIARLFSDLEANYRRLFLHYGYFDLWGSWYDIAMSNVPALLVARGLFTGTITYGDFGQIENIFFRVHGGFSVMIDNWTTWTELRSIVMRLHEFEANLDKYQSKQKEELS
;
A
#
# COMPACT_ATOMS: atom_id res chain seq x y z
N MET A 1 6.47 7.68 30.69
CA MET A 1 7.05 8.11 29.39
C MET A 1 6.71 9.55 29.01
N ILE A 2 5.44 9.89 28.73
CA ILE A 2 5.02 11.22 28.23
C ILE A 2 5.41 12.35 29.21
N LYS A 3 5.28 12.09 30.52
CA LYS A 3 5.69 13.03 31.58
C LYS A 3 7.18 13.40 31.51
N ALA A 4 8.05 12.46 31.14
CA ALA A 4 9.49 12.69 31.08
C ALA A 4 9.87 13.79 30.06
N PHE A 5 9.14 13.85 28.95
CA PHE A 5 9.38 14.83 27.90
C PHE A 5 8.58 16.12 28.11
N PHE A 6 7.27 16.04 28.34
CA PHE A 6 6.40 17.22 28.40
C PHE A 6 6.37 17.92 29.76
N CYS A 7 6.55 17.21 30.87
CA CYS A 7 6.44 17.80 32.21
C CYS A 7 7.79 18.26 32.79
N SER A 8 8.90 18.06 32.09
CA SER A 8 10.22 18.47 32.57
C SER A 8 10.56 19.90 32.15
N LYS A 9 11.03 20.73 33.11
CA LYS A 9 11.45 22.12 32.81
C LYS A 9 12.57 22.18 31.77
N LYS A 10 13.48 21.20 31.77
CA LYS A 10 14.63 21.12 30.83
C LYS A 10 14.18 20.93 29.38
N TRP A 11 13.17 20.10 29.15
CA TRP A 11 12.72 19.76 27.79
C TRP A 11 11.48 20.55 27.33
N ALA A 12 10.88 21.39 28.18
CA ALA A 12 9.69 22.16 27.86
C ALA A 12 9.83 23.03 26.58
N LEU A 13 10.94 23.75 26.43
CA LEU A 13 11.18 24.58 25.23
C LEU A 13 11.22 23.73 23.95
N THR A 14 11.93 22.60 23.98
CA THR A 14 11.99 21.68 22.84
C THR A 14 10.66 20.98 22.59
N ALA A 15 9.96 20.58 23.64
CA ALA A 15 8.71 19.85 23.55
C ALA A 15 7.59 20.71 22.93
N TYR A 16 7.38 21.91 23.49
CA TYR A 16 6.32 22.78 23.03
C TYR A 16 6.76 23.69 21.86
N GLY A 17 8.00 24.18 21.87
CA GLY A 17 8.51 25.08 20.82
C GLY A 17 8.70 24.36 19.48
N LEU A 18 9.48 23.28 19.45
CA LEU A 18 9.65 22.51 18.21
C LEU A 18 8.37 21.77 17.83
N GLY A 19 7.57 21.33 18.81
CA GLY A 19 6.25 20.76 18.55
C GLY A 19 5.29 21.74 17.87
N CYS A 20 5.18 22.97 18.38
CA CYS A 20 4.37 24.03 17.77
C CYS A 20 4.90 24.40 16.38
N TYR A 21 6.22 24.53 16.23
CA TYR A 21 6.84 24.76 14.93
C TYR A 21 6.47 23.67 13.91
N LEU A 22 6.57 22.39 14.29
CA LEU A 22 6.19 21.28 13.43
C LEU A 22 4.71 21.35 13.06
N LEU A 23 3.81 21.66 14.00
CA LEU A 23 2.39 21.83 13.72
C LEU A 23 2.14 22.94 12.71
N VAL A 24 2.75 24.11 12.89
CA VAL A 24 2.62 25.24 11.96
C VAL A 24 3.19 24.89 10.58
N ALA A 25 4.35 24.23 10.54
CA ALA A 25 4.97 23.82 9.29
C ALA A 25 4.14 22.78 8.53
N LEU A 26 3.51 21.83 9.24
CA LEU A 26 2.58 20.85 8.65
C LEU A 26 1.28 21.50 8.14
N LEU A 27 0.77 22.52 8.83
CA LEU A 27 -0.35 23.34 8.35
C LEU A 27 0.04 24.06 7.06
N PHE A 28 1.24 24.65 7.02
CA PHE A 28 1.74 25.34 5.84
C PHE A 28 1.95 24.37 4.66
N GLN A 29 2.45 23.15 4.89
CA GLN A 29 2.51 22.09 3.87
C GLN A 29 1.12 21.72 3.32
N THR A 30 0.12 21.65 4.19
CA THR A 30 -1.26 21.39 3.78
C THR A 30 -1.81 22.55 2.95
N GLY A 31 -1.51 23.79 3.30
CA GLY A 31 -1.85 24.98 2.50
C GLY A 31 -1.23 24.96 1.10
N ILE A 32 0.07 24.63 1.00
CA ILE A 32 0.74 24.45 -0.30
C ILE A 32 0.07 23.36 -1.13
N SER A 33 -0.40 22.29 -0.49
CA SER A 33 -1.14 21.22 -1.18
C SER A 33 -2.46 21.70 -1.79
N VAL A 34 -3.16 22.65 -1.14
CA VAL A 34 -4.36 23.30 -1.70
C VAL A 34 -4.01 24.14 -2.92
N LEU A 35 -2.91 24.91 -2.85
CA LEU A 35 -2.42 25.71 -3.97
C LEU A 35 -2.03 24.85 -5.18
N PHE A 36 -1.38 23.70 -4.94
CA PHE A 36 -1.10 22.73 -6.00
C PHE A 36 -2.37 22.17 -6.63
N ASN A 37 -3.41 21.93 -5.83
CA ASN A 37 -4.69 21.44 -6.34
C ASN A 37 -5.35 22.47 -7.25
N ASP A 38 -5.44 23.73 -6.79
CA ASP A 38 -5.96 24.84 -7.60
C ASP A 38 -5.19 24.97 -8.92
N TRP A 39 -3.87 25.06 -8.82
CA TRP A 39 -2.96 25.13 -9.96
C TRP A 39 -3.19 23.98 -10.95
N PHE A 40 -3.35 22.76 -10.44
CA PHE A 40 -3.54 21.57 -11.28
C PHE A 40 -4.83 21.67 -12.12
N GLY A 41 -5.94 22.14 -11.55
CA GLY A 41 -7.16 22.35 -12.33
C GLY A 41 -7.01 23.45 -13.38
N ARG A 42 -6.38 24.58 -13.03
CA ARG A 42 -6.07 25.65 -14.01
C ARG A 42 -5.21 25.14 -15.16
N TRP A 43 -4.21 24.32 -14.84
CA TRP A 43 -3.34 23.67 -15.81
C TRP A 43 -4.10 22.74 -16.75
N LEU A 44 -4.93 21.84 -16.22
CA LEU A 44 -5.73 20.91 -17.03
C LEU A 44 -6.72 21.65 -17.94
N ASN A 45 -7.37 22.70 -17.45
CA ASN A 45 -8.27 23.53 -18.25
C ASN A 45 -7.52 24.24 -19.39
N LEU A 46 -6.31 24.73 -19.14
CA LEU A 46 -5.46 25.31 -20.19
C LEU A 46 -5.12 24.28 -21.26
N MET A 47 -4.67 23.08 -20.84
CA MET A 47 -4.31 21.99 -21.76
C MET A 47 -5.50 21.57 -22.62
N GLN A 48 -6.69 21.41 -22.02
CA GLN A 48 -7.91 21.07 -22.75
C GLN A 48 -8.26 22.14 -23.80
N ARG A 49 -8.18 23.42 -23.43
CA ARG A 49 -8.48 24.54 -24.34
C ARG A 49 -7.47 24.65 -25.47
N SER A 50 -6.17 24.44 -25.21
CA SER A 50 -5.14 24.50 -26.25
C SER A 50 -5.29 23.38 -27.28
N LEU A 51 -5.77 22.20 -26.87
CA LEU A 51 -6.05 21.11 -27.81
C LEU A 51 -7.20 21.43 -28.77
N GLN A 52 -8.15 22.27 -28.36
CA GLN A 52 -9.31 22.64 -29.18
C GLN A 52 -9.04 23.82 -30.12
N ILE A 53 -8.22 24.79 -29.71
CA ILE A 53 -8.04 26.08 -30.42
C ILE A 53 -6.65 26.21 -31.07
N GLY A 54 -5.67 25.35 -30.74
CA GLY A 54 -4.29 25.40 -31.24
C GLY A 54 -3.34 26.17 -30.30
N ILE A 55 -2.33 26.88 -30.83
CA ILE A 55 -1.25 27.57 -30.09
C ILE A 55 -1.77 28.82 -29.31
N ALA A 56 -3.02 28.82 -28.84
CA ALA A 56 -3.54 29.87 -27.98
C ALA A 56 -3.14 29.60 -26.52
N GLY A 57 -2.48 30.57 -25.87
CA GLY A 57 -2.21 30.54 -24.43
C GLY A 57 -0.80 30.13 -23.99
N LEU A 58 0.20 30.22 -24.88
CA LEU A 58 1.60 29.89 -24.55
C LEU A 58 2.16 30.75 -23.40
N ASP A 59 1.81 32.03 -23.34
CA ASP A 59 2.22 32.92 -22.24
C ASP A 59 1.63 32.47 -20.89
N THR A 60 0.35 32.07 -20.88
CA THR A 60 -0.32 31.52 -19.70
C THR A 60 0.30 30.19 -19.27
N PHE A 61 0.71 29.36 -20.23
CA PHE A 61 1.42 28.11 -19.96
C PHE A 61 2.72 28.36 -19.21
N TYR A 62 3.57 29.27 -19.70
CA TYR A 62 4.83 29.61 -19.02
C TYR A 62 4.60 30.27 -17.65
N ALA A 63 3.57 31.10 -17.52
CA ALA A 63 3.20 31.69 -16.23
C ALA A 63 2.80 30.60 -15.21
N LEU A 64 1.93 29.66 -15.59
CA LEU A 64 1.57 28.53 -14.74
C LEU A 64 2.76 27.63 -14.42
N LEU A 65 3.66 27.41 -15.37
CA LEU A 65 4.88 26.63 -15.14
C LEU A 65 5.78 27.31 -14.09
N TRP A 66 5.92 28.64 -14.15
CA TRP A 66 6.67 29.40 -13.16
C TRP A 66 6.01 29.38 -11.77
N GLU A 67 4.69 29.51 -11.69
CA GLU A 67 3.93 29.32 -10.43
C GLU A 67 4.23 27.95 -9.83
N TRP A 68 4.17 26.89 -10.64
CA TRP A 68 4.47 25.53 -10.19
C TRP A 68 5.90 25.39 -9.68
N LEU A 69 6.89 25.95 -10.38
CA LEU A 69 8.29 25.89 -9.98
C LEU A 69 8.52 26.57 -8.63
N ILE A 70 7.90 27.74 -8.40
CA ILE A 70 7.98 28.45 -7.12
C ILE A 70 7.33 27.64 -6.01
N LEU A 71 6.12 27.12 -6.22
CA LEU A 71 5.43 26.27 -5.26
C LEU A 71 6.22 24.99 -4.94
N ALA A 72 6.81 24.36 -5.96
CA ALA A 72 7.63 23.16 -5.80
C ALA A 72 8.90 23.45 -5.00
N PHE A 73 9.60 24.54 -5.30
CA PHE A 73 10.81 24.94 -4.57
C PHE A 73 10.51 25.18 -3.09
N ILE A 74 9.45 25.93 -2.78
CA ILE A 74 9.01 26.19 -1.40
C ILE A 74 8.62 24.88 -0.71
N SER A 75 7.84 24.02 -1.38
CA SER A 75 7.39 22.73 -0.84
C SER A 75 8.54 21.79 -0.50
N VAL A 76 9.53 21.68 -1.40
CA VAL A 76 10.71 20.82 -1.21
C VAL A 76 11.57 21.36 -0.06
N GLY A 77 11.84 22.67 -0.03
CA GLY A 77 12.61 23.30 1.04
C GLY A 77 11.94 23.10 2.40
N LEU A 78 10.64 23.36 2.48
CA LEU A 78 9.84 23.15 3.68
C LEU A 78 9.83 21.67 4.12
N THR A 79 9.72 20.74 3.17
CA THR A 79 9.75 19.30 3.47
C THR A 79 11.09 18.86 4.05
N GLY A 80 12.20 19.32 3.48
CA GLY A 80 13.54 19.03 4.02
C GLY A 80 13.69 19.52 5.45
N LEU A 81 13.20 20.73 5.72
CA LEU A 81 13.27 21.35 7.03
C LEU A 81 12.31 20.71 8.06
N VAL A 82 11.09 20.35 7.69
CA VAL A 82 10.17 19.57 8.54
C VAL A 82 10.80 18.24 8.93
N ASN A 83 11.37 17.52 7.95
CA ASN A 83 12.01 16.24 8.20
C ASN A 83 13.23 16.38 9.14
N TYR A 84 14.02 17.44 8.97
CA TYR A 84 15.14 17.72 9.87
C TYR A 84 14.66 18.01 11.29
N VAL A 85 13.68 18.91 11.47
CA VAL A 85 13.18 19.28 12.79
C VAL A 85 12.50 18.09 13.47
N ALA A 86 11.78 17.25 12.72
CA ALA A 86 11.14 16.07 13.27
C ALA A 86 12.17 15.03 13.76
N ARG A 87 13.21 14.75 12.97
CA ARG A 87 14.32 13.88 13.43
C ARG A 87 15.01 14.43 14.67
N ARG A 88 15.21 15.74 14.74
CA ARG A 88 15.75 16.41 15.94
C ARG A 88 14.81 16.24 17.14
N TYR A 89 13.51 16.44 16.93
CA TYR A 89 12.48 16.27 17.94
C TYR A 89 12.45 14.83 18.48
N ALA A 90 12.52 13.83 17.59
CA ALA A 90 12.62 12.42 17.95
C ALA A 90 13.87 12.10 18.78
N PHE A 91 15.00 12.71 18.42
CA PHE A 91 16.23 12.57 19.19
C PHE A 91 16.12 13.20 20.59
N ASP A 92 15.46 14.36 20.71
CA ASP A 92 15.20 15.00 22.00
C ASP A 92 14.26 14.15 22.88
N TRP A 93 13.25 13.49 22.28
CA TRP A 93 12.42 12.48 22.94
C TRP A 93 13.24 11.33 23.51
N ARG A 94 14.13 10.76 22.69
CA ARG A 94 15.02 9.67 23.12
C ARG A 94 15.89 10.11 24.29
N LYS A 95 16.55 11.28 24.20
CA LYS A 95 17.38 11.81 25.29
C LYS A 95 16.58 11.98 26.58
N ALA A 96 15.38 12.54 26.50
CA ALA A 96 14.55 12.75 27.68
C ALA A 96 14.17 11.43 28.37
N LEU A 97 13.76 10.42 27.59
CA LEU A 97 13.46 9.08 28.13
C LEU A 97 14.70 8.43 28.75
N THR A 98 15.83 8.43 28.04
CA THR A 98 17.07 7.83 28.54
C THR A 98 17.52 8.49 29.85
N PHE A 99 17.58 9.82 29.93
CA PHE A 99 18.00 10.51 31.15
C PHE A 99 16.97 10.41 32.28
N TYR A 100 15.69 10.32 31.95
CA TYR A 100 14.65 10.08 32.94
C TYR A 100 14.81 8.69 33.58
N TYR A 101 14.95 7.64 32.79
CA TYR A 101 15.12 6.29 33.34
C TYR A 101 16.45 6.11 34.08
N THR A 102 17.55 6.63 33.55
CA THR A 102 18.85 6.51 34.23
C THR A 102 18.91 7.28 35.54
N SER A 103 18.21 8.42 35.66
CA SER A 103 18.11 9.14 36.93
C SER A 103 17.22 8.43 37.95
N HIS A 104 16.10 7.84 37.53
CA HIS A 104 15.18 7.12 38.42
C HIS A 104 15.73 5.77 38.89
N LEU A 105 16.63 5.16 38.11
CA LEU A 105 17.31 3.92 38.48
C LEU A 105 18.39 4.09 39.56
N GLY A 106 18.89 5.30 39.78
CA GLY A 106 19.87 5.58 40.84
C GLY A 106 21.14 4.73 40.78
N TRP A 107 22.08 5.07 39.87
CA TRP A 107 23.54 4.73 39.84
C TRP A 107 24.18 3.94 41.01
N THR A 108 23.85 4.35 42.23
CA THR A 108 24.67 4.17 43.42
C THR A 108 23.95 3.26 44.42
N GLY A 109 24.19 1.94 44.37
CA GLY A 109 23.78 0.99 45.41
C GLY A 109 23.69 -0.47 44.95
N PRO A 110 23.66 -1.45 45.89
CA PRO A 110 23.33 -2.85 45.59
C PRO A 110 21.88 -2.91 45.09
N ARG A 111 21.64 -3.54 43.93
CA ARG A 111 20.29 -3.61 43.34
C ARG A 111 19.85 -5.03 43.06
N GLU A 112 18.56 -5.26 43.25
CA GLU A 112 17.85 -6.38 42.66
C GLU A 112 17.87 -6.19 41.13
N LYS A 113 18.39 -7.17 40.39
CA LYS A 113 18.61 -7.06 38.94
C LYS A 113 17.25 -7.00 38.24
N ILE A 114 16.90 -5.84 37.67
CA ILE A 114 15.74 -5.72 36.78
C ILE A 114 16.14 -6.32 35.43
N GLU A 115 15.52 -7.44 35.07
CA GLU A 115 15.85 -8.16 33.84
C GLU A 115 15.60 -7.28 32.60
N GLY A 116 16.60 -7.19 31.72
CA GLY A 116 16.49 -6.47 30.44
C GLY A 116 16.53 -4.94 30.53
N GLU A 117 16.89 -4.34 31.66
CA GLU A 117 16.91 -2.88 31.87
C GLU A 117 17.70 -2.09 30.79
N SER A 118 18.90 -2.56 30.43
CA SER A 118 19.73 -1.95 29.39
C SER A 118 19.07 -2.01 28.01
N GLN A 119 18.44 -3.14 27.70
CA GLN A 119 17.69 -3.33 26.47
C GLN A 119 16.48 -2.38 26.40
N ARG A 120 15.70 -2.26 27.49
CA ARG A 120 14.56 -1.32 27.55
C ARG A 120 15.01 0.13 27.34
N ILE A 121 16.07 0.54 28.03
CA ILE A 121 16.55 1.93 27.93
C ILE A 121 17.17 2.22 26.57
N GLN A 122 17.86 1.27 25.94
CA GLN A 122 18.55 1.51 24.68
C GLN A 122 17.68 1.27 23.45
N GLU A 123 17.07 0.08 23.35
CA GLU A 123 16.37 -0.41 22.16
C GLU A 123 14.92 0.08 22.14
N ASP A 124 14.17 -0.12 23.23
CA ASP A 124 12.75 0.26 23.27
C ASP A 124 12.55 1.78 23.23
N THR A 125 13.38 2.58 23.93
CA THR A 125 13.27 4.06 23.84
C THR A 125 13.64 4.60 22.45
N TYR A 126 14.60 3.97 21.77
CA TYR A 126 14.98 4.34 20.41
C TYR A 126 13.86 4.01 19.43
N MET A 127 13.31 2.79 19.49
CA MET A 127 12.23 2.37 18.62
C MET A 127 10.97 3.18 18.87
N PHE A 128 10.65 3.48 20.14
CA PHE A 128 9.56 4.38 20.48
C PHE A 128 9.73 5.76 19.82
N ALA A 129 10.89 6.41 19.99
CA ALA A 129 11.15 7.72 19.41
C ALA A 129 11.06 7.71 17.87
N LYS A 130 11.58 6.66 17.23
CA LYS A 130 11.52 6.48 15.76
C LYS A 130 10.10 6.27 15.25
N ILE A 131 9.28 5.52 15.98
CA ILE A 131 7.89 5.30 15.60
C ILE A 131 7.07 6.58 15.83
N VAL A 132 7.28 7.28 16.94
CA VAL A 132 6.63 8.57 17.20
C VAL A 132 6.95 9.60 16.12
N ASP A 133 8.21 9.65 15.63
CA ASP A 133 8.61 10.48 14.49
C ASP A 133 7.83 10.11 13.22
N SER A 134 7.90 8.84 12.82
CA SER A 134 7.36 8.40 11.54
C SER A 134 5.82 8.33 11.50
N LEU A 135 5.16 7.78 12.53
CA LEU A 135 3.70 7.71 12.61
C LEU A 135 3.09 9.03 13.07
N GLY A 136 3.69 9.71 14.05
CA GLY A 136 3.13 10.94 14.63
C GLY A 136 2.98 12.04 13.58
N ILE A 137 4.00 12.26 12.75
CA ILE A 137 3.92 13.24 11.64
C ILE A 137 2.84 12.85 10.64
N LYS A 138 2.76 11.57 10.25
CA LYS A 138 1.76 11.08 9.30
C LYS A 138 0.34 11.32 9.82
N LEU A 139 0.07 11.01 11.08
CA LEU A 139 -1.25 11.19 11.69
C LEU A 139 -1.64 12.67 11.78
N VAL A 140 -0.74 13.52 12.25
CA VAL A 140 -0.99 14.96 12.34
C VAL A 140 -1.26 15.53 10.94
N ARG A 141 -0.45 15.14 9.95
CA ARG A 141 -0.64 15.54 8.55
C ARG A 141 -1.99 15.06 8.01
N THR A 142 -2.36 13.80 8.26
CA THR A 142 -3.66 13.24 7.85
C THR A 142 -4.81 14.06 8.43
N ILE A 143 -4.77 14.39 9.72
CA ILE A 143 -5.82 15.20 10.36
C ILE A 143 -5.92 16.57 9.69
N MET A 144 -4.79 17.23 9.44
CA MET A 144 -4.78 18.53 8.74
C MET A 144 -5.32 18.43 7.31
N ILE A 145 -4.96 17.37 6.58
CA ILE A 145 -5.50 17.10 5.25
C ILE A 145 -7.02 16.95 5.32
N LEU A 146 -7.56 16.14 6.24
CA LEU A 146 -9.00 15.95 6.36
C LEU A 146 -9.73 17.26 6.71
N ILE A 147 -9.18 18.06 7.63
CA ILE A 147 -9.76 19.36 8.01
C ILE A 147 -9.83 20.32 6.81
N VAL A 148 -8.85 20.29 5.92
CA VAL A 148 -8.76 21.24 4.79
C VAL A 148 -9.48 20.72 3.54
N PHE A 149 -9.32 19.44 3.22
CA PHE A 149 -9.79 18.85 1.97
C PHE A 149 -11.25 18.38 2.02
N LEU A 150 -11.80 18.03 3.20
CA LEU A 150 -13.23 17.69 3.30
C LEU A 150 -14.13 18.89 2.99
N PRO A 151 -13.89 20.12 3.52
CA PRO A 151 -14.67 21.30 3.13
C PRO A 151 -14.51 21.66 1.64
N MET A 152 -13.32 21.47 1.06
CA MET A 152 -13.13 21.67 -0.38
C MET A 152 -14.00 20.70 -1.19
N LEU A 153 -14.00 19.41 -0.83
CA LEU A 153 -14.82 18.40 -1.48
C LEU A 153 -16.32 18.72 -1.35
N TRP A 154 -16.74 19.28 -0.21
CA TRP A 154 -18.11 19.78 -0.02
C TRP A 154 -18.47 20.90 -1.00
N ASN A 155 -17.53 21.81 -1.30
CA ASN A 155 -17.75 22.88 -2.27
C ASN A 155 -17.89 22.34 -3.70
N PHE A 156 -17.03 21.39 -4.09
CA PHE A 156 -17.14 20.72 -5.40
C PHE A 156 -18.41 19.87 -5.53
N SER A 157 -18.93 19.35 -4.42
CA SER A 157 -20.17 18.56 -4.43
C SER A 157 -21.37 19.34 -4.97
N LYS A 158 -21.32 20.68 -4.98
CA LYS A 158 -22.38 21.52 -5.56
C LYS A 158 -22.42 21.46 -7.09
N LEU A 159 -21.29 21.10 -7.71
CA LEU A 159 -21.16 20.99 -9.17
C LEU A 159 -21.59 19.61 -9.68
N VAL A 160 -21.74 18.63 -8.79
CA VAL A 160 -22.11 17.26 -9.12
C VAL A 160 -23.62 17.11 -8.98
N ASP A 161 -24.30 16.79 -10.08
CA ASP A 161 -25.74 16.62 -10.09
C ASP A 161 -26.20 15.45 -9.17
N PRO A 162 -27.30 15.62 -8.42
CA PRO A 162 -27.83 14.61 -7.50
C PRO A 162 -28.46 13.39 -8.21
N THR A 163 -28.54 13.39 -9.54
CA THR A 163 -29.06 12.26 -10.33
C THR A 163 -27.95 11.30 -10.72
N ILE A 164 -27.37 10.64 -9.71
CA ILE A 164 -26.53 9.43 -9.84
C ILE A 164 -27.41 8.19 -10.12
N ILE A 165 -28.75 8.34 -10.10
CA ILE A 165 -29.71 7.25 -9.88
C ILE A 165 -30.22 6.55 -11.16
N ASP A 166 -30.06 7.09 -12.36
CA ASP A 166 -30.68 6.50 -13.57
C ASP A 166 -29.84 5.43 -14.29
N LEU A 167 -28.67 5.06 -13.75
CA LEU A 167 -27.65 4.31 -14.48
C LEU A 167 -27.87 2.79 -14.56
N LEU A 168 -28.92 2.21 -13.97
CA LEU A 168 -29.04 0.74 -13.78
C LEU A 168 -29.84 -0.02 -14.87
N LYS A 169 -30.26 0.62 -15.96
CA LYS A 169 -31.17 -0.04 -16.94
C LYS A 169 -30.49 -0.70 -18.14
N THR A 170 -29.16 -0.59 -18.33
CA THR A 170 -28.52 -1.00 -19.60
C THR A 170 -27.12 -1.63 -19.49
N ALA A 171 -26.75 -2.28 -18.38
CA ALA A 171 -25.48 -3.01 -18.31
C ALA A 171 -25.61 -4.39 -19.00
N ASP A 172 -25.11 -4.53 -20.23
CA ASP A 172 -24.98 -5.82 -20.91
C ASP A 172 -23.81 -6.60 -20.31
N LEU A 173 -24.12 -7.70 -19.60
CA LEU A 173 -23.16 -8.53 -18.85
C LEU A 173 -22.41 -9.55 -19.72
N SER A 174 -22.53 -9.45 -21.06
CA SER A 174 -22.00 -10.44 -22.00
C SER A 174 -20.48 -10.39 -22.21
N ASP A 175 -19.83 -9.24 -22.01
CA ASP A 175 -18.38 -9.06 -22.28
C ASP A 175 -17.44 -9.38 -21.10
N TYR A 176 -17.98 -9.92 -19.99
CA TYR A 176 -17.21 -10.17 -18.76
C TYR A 176 -16.25 -11.38 -18.83
N TRP A 177 -16.24 -12.12 -19.95
CA TRP A 177 -15.28 -13.21 -20.19
C TRP A 177 -13.83 -12.73 -20.32
N LEU A 178 -13.63 -11.46 -20.69
CA LEU A 178 -12.31 -10.80 -20.75
C LEU A 178 -11.63 -10.67 -19.38
N PHE A 179 -12.37 -10.80 -18.28
CA PHE A 179 -11.86 -10.76 -16.91
C PHE A 179 -11.41 -12.13 -16.38
N LEU A 180 -11.77 -13.21 -17.07
CA LEU A 180 -11.43 -14.58 -16.67
C LEU A 180 -9.90 -14.79 -16.52
N PRO A 181 -9.02 -14.25 -17.40
CA PRO A 181 -7.57 -14.37 -17.24
C PRO A 181 -7.04 -13.68 -15.98
N ALA A 182 -7.60 -12.52 -15.59
CA ALA A 182 -7.19 -11.81 -14.38
C ALA A 182 -7.65 -12.53 -13.12
N ILE A 183 -8.88 -13.06 -13.11
CA ILE A 183 -9.42 -13.89 -12.02
C ILE A 183 -8.62 -15.20 -11.91
N ILE A 184 -8.27 -15.83 -13.04
CA ILE A 184 -7.42 -17.02 -13.10
C ILE A 184 -6.02 -16.71 -12.59
N MET A 185 -5.38 -15.62 -13.03
CA MET A 185 -4.06 -15.23 -12.52
C MET A 185 -4.07 -14.95 -11.01
N PHE A 186 -5.13 -14.32 -10.51
CA PHE A 186 -5.32 -14.08 -9.08
C PHE A 186 -5.46 -15.40 -8.31
N ALA A 187 -6.28 -16.32 -8.79
CA ALA A 187 -6.43 -17.66 -8.23
C ALA A 187 -5.10 -18.45 -8.27
N LEU A 188 -4.36 -18.38 -9.38
CA LEU A 188 -3.05 -19.03 -9.55
C LEU A 188 -1.98 -18.43 -8.63
N THR A 189 -2.05 -17.14 -8.33
CA THR A 189 -1.13 -16.48 -7.40
C THR A 189 -1.42 -16.91 -5.97
N ILE A 190 -2.69 -16.98 -5.57
CA ILE A 190 -3.09 -17.53 -4.27
C ILE A 190 -2.65 -18.99 -4.16
N ASP A 191 -2.85 -19.80 -5.20
CA ASP A 191 -2.41 -21.19 -5.23
C ASP A 191 -0.89 -21.33 -5.15
N PHE A 192 -0.12 -20.48 -5.85
CA PHE A 192 1.34 -20.47 -5.76
C PHE A 192 1.84 -20.23 -4.34
N PHE A 193 1.18 -19.35 -3.58
CA PHE A 193 1.49 -19.09 -2.17
C PHE A 193 1.01 -20.21 -1.22
N VAL A 194 0.00 -21.00 -1.60
CA VAL A 194 -0.59 -22.08 -0.78
C VAL A 194 0.03 -23.46 -1.09
N ALA A 195 0.66 -23.65 -2.25
CA ALA A 195 1.03 -24.95 -2.80
C ALA A 195 2.30 -25.62 -2.23
N ASP A 196 2.73 -25.31 -1.01
CA ASP A 196 3.97 -25.90 -0.47
C ASP A 196 3.82 -27.38 -0.03
N LYS A 197 2.60 -27.95 0.03
CA LYS A 197 2.42 -29.38 0.39
C LYS A 197 1.36 -30.20 -0.37
N ARG A 198 0.60 -29.63 -1.30
CA ARG A 198 -0.49 -30.37 -2.00
C ARG A 198 -0.39 -30.45 -3.52
N GLY A 199 0.67 -29.90 -4.11
CA GLY A 199 0.82 -29.83 -5.57
C GLY A 199 -0.22 -28.92 -6.23
N PHE A 200 0.04 -28.57 -7.49
CA PHE A 200 -0.75 -27.67 -8.34
C PHE A 200 -2.13 -28.24 -8.75
N TRP A 201 -2.94 -28.71 -7.81
CA TRP A 201 -4.24 -29.34 -8.09
C TRP A 201 -5.25 -28.44 -8.85
N PRO A 202 -5.34 -27.13 -8.58
CA PRO A 202 -6.22 -26.24 -9.35
C PRO A 202 -5.71 -26.01 -10.78
N LEU A 203 -4.40 -25.96 -10.99
CA LEU A 203 -3.79 -25.94 -12.33
C LEU A 203 -4.16 -27.22 -13.11
N ILE A 204 -4.20 -28.38 -12.46
CA ILE A 204 -4.63 -29.65 -13.06
C ILE A 204 -6.12 -29.62 -13.40
N ILE A 205 -6.97 -29.03 -12.56
CA ILE A 205 -8.41 -28.86 -12.81
C ILE A 205 -8.65 -27.87 -13.96
N LEU A 206 -7.93 -26.74 -13.99
CA LEU A 206 -7.96 -25.76 -15.08
C LEU A 206 -7.44 -26.38 -16.38
N ILE A 207 -6.31 -27.10 -16.37
CA ILE A 207 -5.80 -27.84 -17.53
C ILE A 207 -6.83 -28.86 -18.03
N ARG A 208 -7.53 -29.56 -17.13
CA ARG A 208 -8.62 -30.49 -17.49
C ARG A 208 -9.85 -29.78 -18.07
N LEU A 209 -10.17 -28.58 -17.61
CA LEU A 209 -11.23 -27.72 -18.18
C LEU A 209 -10.82 -27.19 -19.57
N PHE A 210 -9.57 -26.79 -19.76
CA PHE A 210 -9.01 -26.32 -21.03
C PHE A 210 -8.76 -27.44 -22.06
N TYR A 211 -8.59 -28.69 -21.62
CA TYR A 211 -8.48 -29.88 -22.49
C TYR A 211 -9.73 -30.12 -23.35
N ARG A 212 -10.87 -29.50 -23.02
CA ARG A 212 -12.10 -29.55 -23.82
C ARG A 212 -12.06 -28.63 -25.05
N VAL A 213 -11.07 -27.73 -25.17
CA VAL A 213 -10.88 -26.87 -26.34
C VAL A 213 -9.81 -27.48 -27.25
N PRO A 214 -10.15 -27.96 -28.47
CA PRO A 214 -9.30 -28.87 -29.25
C PRO A 214 -7.95 -28.27 -29.68
N VAL A 215 -7.90 -26.96 -29.97
CA VAL A 215 -6.66 -26.25 -30.37
C VAL A 215 -5.71 -26.10 -29.19
N ILE A 216 -6.23 -25.72 -28.02
CA ILE A 216 -5.45 -25.53 -26.79
C ILE A 216 -4.94 -26.89 -26.28
N GLY A 217 -5.76 -27.94 -26.36
CA GLY A 217 -5.36 -29.31 -26.01
C GLY A 217 -4.25 -29.89 -26.91
N TRP A 218 -4.14 -29.46 -28.17
CA TRP A 218 -3.02 -29.87 -29.04
C TRP A 218 -1.72 -29.12 -28.68
N VAL A 219 -1.79 -27.81 -28.48
CA VAL A 219 -0.64 -26.97 -28.07
C VAL A 219 -0.09 -27.42 -26.71
N LEU A 220 -0.95 -27.66 -25.73
CA LEU A 220 -0.54 -28.12 -24.40
C LEU A 220 0.08 -29.53 -24.42
N ARG A 221 -0.39 -30.44 -25.28
CA ARG A 221 0.26 -31.76 -25.48
C ARG A 221 1.65 -31.63 -26.08
N LYS A 222 1.83 -30.70 -27.03
CA LYS A 222 3.13 -30.40 -27.64
C LYS A 222 4.08 -29.77 -26.62
N ILE A 223 3.60 -28.84 -25.80
CA ILE A 223 4.37 -28.21 -24.73
C ILE A 223 4.79 -29.26 -23.68
N ASN A 224 3.87 -30.11 -23.22
CA ASN A 224 4.16 -31.15 -22.24
C ASN A 224 5.21 -32.17 -22.74
N SER A 225 5.21 -32.52 -24.03
CA SER A 225 6.24 -33.41 -24.60
C SER A 225 7.60 -32.73 -24.79
N ILE A 226 7.64 -31.39 -24.83
CA ILE A 226 8.87 -30.60 -24.95
C ILE A 226 9.50 -30.38 -23.57
N PHE A 227 8.69 -30.22 -22.51
CA PHE A 227 9.19 -30.08 -21.13
C PHE A 227 9.95 -31.33 -20.62
N THR A 228 9.72 -32.49 -21.23
CA THR A 228 10.43 -33.74 -20.89
C THR A 228 11.82 -33.88 -21.56
N GLU A 229 12.20 -33.04 -22.53
CA GLU A 229 13.49 -33.16 -23.24
C GLU A 229 14.30 -31.86 -23.34
N ASP A 230 15.47 -31.90 -22.69
CA ASP A 230 16.72 -31.14 -22.91
C ASP A 230 16.69 -29.60 -23.06
N ARG A 231 17.50 -28.92 -22.24
CA ARG A 231 17.53 -27.45 -22.04
C ARG A 231 17.86 -26.63 -23.31
N LYS A 232 18.43 -27.25 -24.35
CA LYS A 232 18.71 -26.59 -25.64
C LYS A 232 17.43 -26.28 -26.45
N LYS A 233 16.38 -27.10 -26.33
CA LYS A 233 15.08 -26.87 -27.00
C LYS A 233 14.33 -25.68 -26.41
N LEU A 234 14.57 -25.37 -25.14
CA LEU A 234 13.99 -24.20 -24.45
C LEU A 234 14.46 -22.86 -25.06
N ARG A 235 15.73 -22.78 -25.51
CA ARG A 235 16.25 -21.57 -26.17
C ARG A 235 15.62 -21.34 -27.55
N ILE A 236 15.37 -22.43 -28.30
CA ILE A 236 14.70 -22.37 -29.61
C ILE A 236 13.22 -21.97 -29.43
N LEU A 237 12.55 -22.48 -28.38
CA LEU A 237 11.19 -22.08 -28.02
C LEU A 237 11.10 -20.59 -27.66
N CYS A 238 12.05 -20.06 -26.87
CA CYS A 238 12.12 -18.63 -26.56
C CYS A 238 12.37 -17.76 -27.80
N VAL A 239 13.22 -18.21 -28.73
CA VAL A 239 13.48 -17.50 -30.01
C VAL A 239 12.24 -17.53 -30.92
N LEU A 240 11.51 -18.66 -30.98
CA LEU A 240 10.25 -18.77 -31.73
C LEU A 240 9.13 -17.92 -31.10
N LEU A 241 9.03 -17.88 -29.77
CA LEU A 241 8.08 -17.03 -29.05
C LEU A 241 8.41 -15.53 -29.21
N LEU A 242 9.69 -15.17 -29.23
CA LEU A 242 10.15 -13.82 -29.58
C LEU A 242 9.81 -13.47 -31.04
N PHE A 243 9.96 -14.40 -31.98
CA PHE A 243 9.60 -14.21 -33.39
C PHE A 243 8.09 -13.98 -33.57
N VAL A 244 7.25 -14.70 -32.81
CA VAL A 244 5.79 -14.52 -32.79
C VAL A 244 5.40 -13.19 -32.12
N SER A 245 6.14 -12.74 -31.09
CA SER A 245 5.91 -11.46 -30.42
C SER A 245 6.24 -10.21 -31.27
N CYS A 246 6.99 -10.37 -32.37
CA CYS A 246 7.26 -9.28 -33.33
C CYS A 246 6.16 -9.11 -34.40
N MET A 247 5.21 -10.04 -34.50
CA MET A 247 4.14 -9.97 -35.51
C MET A 247 3.04 -8.90 -35.27
N PRO A 248 2.73 -8.45 -34.03
CA PRO A 248 1.91 -7.26 -33.82
C PRO A 248 2.50 -6.01 -34.48
N ALA A 249 3.83 -5.86 -34.48
CA ALA A 249 4.51 -4.76 -35.16
C ALA A 249 4.38 -4.85 -36.68
N LEU A 250 4.41 -6.07 -37.25
CA LEU A 250 4.16 -6.32 -38.68
C LEU A 250 2.71 -6.06 -39.07
N TRP A 251 1.74 -6.38 -38.21
CA TRP A 251 0.32 -6.04 -38.41
C TRP A 251 0.09 -4.52 -38.35
N LEU A 252 0.71 -3.83 -37.39
CA LEU A 252 0.67 -2.37 -37.30
C LEU A 252 1.30 -1.73 -38.54
N LEU A 253 2.45 -2.24 -39.00
CA LEU A 253 3.11 -1.82 -40.25
C LEU A 253 2.26 -2.09 -41.49
N SER A 254 1.49 -3.18 -41.52
CA SER A 254 0.53 -3.49 -42.59
C SER A 254 -0.65 -2.51 -42.61
N LYS A 255 -1.16 -2.10 -41.44
CA LYS A 255 -2.20 -1.07 -41.29
C LYS A 255 -1.69 0.32 -41.68
N ILE A 256 -0.46 0.68 -41.30
CA ILE A 256 0.19 1.96 -41.65
C ILE A 256 0.46 2.04 -43.16
N ASN A 257 0.84 0.92 -43.80
CA ASN A 257 1.14 0.87 -45.24
C ASN A 257 -0.05 0.44 -46.13
N ASN A 258 -1.28 0.37 -45.59
CA ASN A 258 -2.50 0.02 -46.33
C ASN A 258 -2.44 -1.31 -47.11
N ILE A 259 -1.73 -2.32 -46.58
CA ILE A 259 -1.65 -3.64 -47.20
C ILE A 259 -2.85 -4.48 -46.72
N PRO A 260 -3.68 -5.06 -47.61
CA PRO A 260 -4.87 -5.81 -47.22
C PRO A 260 -4.48 -7.19 -46.68
N PHE A 261 -4.31 -7.30 -45.37
CA PHE A 261 -4.06 -8.57 -44.68
C PHE A 261 -5.29 -8.94 -43.83
N ILE A 262 -6.04 -9.96 -44.25
CA ILE A 262 -7.24 -10.44 -43.56
C ILE A 262 -6.83 -11.64 -42.68
N MET A 263 -6.88 -11.46 -41.35
CA MET A 263 -6.57 -12.52 -40.39
C MET A 263 -7.85 -13.26 -39.93
N PRO A 264 -7.82 -14.60 -39.79
CA PRO A 264 -8.92 -15.37 -39.20
C PRO A 264 -9.06 -15.16 -37.68
N ASP A 265 -10.28 -15.29 -37.14
CA ASP A 265 -10.56 -15.06 -35.71
C ASP A 265 -9.76 -15.96 -34.75
N TRP A 266 -9.51 -17.22 -35.10
CA TRP A 266 -8.70 -18.15 -34.29
C TRP A 266 -7.24 -17.71 -34.13
N TRP A 267 -6.79 -16.76 -34.96
CA TRP A 267 -5.44 -16.21 -34.92
C TRP A 267 -5.27 -15.18 -33.80
N LEU A 268 -6.30 -14.36 -33.55
CA LEU A 268 -6.37 -13.44 -32.39
C LEU A 268 -6.22 -14.22 -31.07
N TRP A 269 -6.92 -15.36 -30.97
CA TRP A 269 -6.81 -16.26 -29.81
C TRP A 269 -5.40 -16.83 -29.63
N SER A 270 -4.68 -17.08 -30.72
CA SER A 270 -3.29 -17.55 -30.65
C SER A 270 -2.30 -16.44 -30.24
N MET A 271 -2.56 -15.19 -30.65
CA MET A 271 -1.81 -14.01 -30.18
C MET A 271 -1.99 -13.79 -28.68
N TYR A 272 -3.23 -13.78 -28.17
CA TYR A 272 -3.48 -13.67 -26.72
C TYR A 272 -2.86 -14.82 -25.92
N ALA A 273 -2.92 -16.05 -26.44
CA ALA A 273 -2.32 -17.22 -25.81
C ALA A 273 -0.79 -17.15 -25.78
N THR A 274 -0.16 -16.54 -26.79
CA THR A 274 1.30 -16.39 -26.88
C THR A 274 1.81 -15.21 -26.05
N GLU A 275 1.08 -14.09 -26.01
CA GLU A 275 1.39 -12.97 -25.10
C GLU A 275 1.24 -13.38 -23.63
N THR A 276 0.19 -14.13 -23.28
CA THR A 276 0.03 -14.69 -21.93
C THR A 276 1.14 -15.67 -21.59
N LEU A 277 1.57 -16.53 -22.53
CA LEU A 277 2.72 -17.43 -22.31
C LEU A 277 4.05 -16.68 -22.15
N VAL A 278 4.30 -15.65 -22.97
CA VAL A 278 5.51 -14.81 -22.86
C VAL A 278 5.51 -14.03 -21.55
N LEU A 279 4.36 -13.50 -21.13
CA LEU A 279 4.18 -12.90 -19.82
C LEU A 279 4.44 -13.94 -18.71
N MET A 280 3.85 -15.14 -18.77
CA MET A 280 4.08 -16.18 -17.77
C MET A 280 5.56 -16.59 -17.67
N VAL A 281 6.28 -16.69 -18.79
CA VAL A 281 7.72 -16.99 -18.81
C VAL A 281 8.56 -15.80 -18.32
N ALA A 282 8.22 -14.58 -18.71
CA ALA A 282 8.89 -13.36 -18.23
C ALA A 282 8.66 -13.14 -16.73
N LEU A 283 7.47 -13.46 -16.24
CA LEU A 283 7.06 -13.43 -14.83
C LEU A 283 7.79 -14.49 -14.01
N TRP A 284 8.19 -15.61 -14.62
CA TRP A 284 9.02 -16.64 -13.97
C TRP A 284 10.46 -16.17 -13.69
N PHE A 285 10.97 -15.19 -14.46
CA PHE A 285 12.28 -14.56 -14.26
C PHE A 285 12.21 -13.17 -13.62
N ALA A 286 11.00 -12.64 -13.39
CA ALA A 286 10.80 -11.32 -12.83
C ALA A 286 11.06 -11.29 -11.32
N SER A 287 11.68 -10.21 -10.84
CA SER A 287 11.75 -9.98 -9.40
C SER A 287 10.33 -9.87 -8.80
N PRO A 288 10.10 -10.31 -7.55
CA PRO A 288 8.79 -10.23 -6.90
C PRO A 288 8.17 -8.81 -6.89
N LYS A 289 9.03 -7.78 -6.89
CA LYS A 289 8.61 -6.38 -6.96
C LYS A 289 8.07 -5.99 -8.35
N PHE A 290 8.66 -6.52 -9.42
CA PHE A 290 8.17 -6.29 -10.80
C PHE A 290 6.85 -7.03 -11.05
N LEU A 291 6.74 -8.26 -10.56
CA LEU A 291 5.50 -9.06 -10.55
C LEU A 291 4.35 -8.29 -9.87
N LYS A 292 4.60 -7.75 -8.68
CA LYS A 292 3.61 -6.93 -7.95
C LYS A 292 3.13 -5.75 -8.80
N SER A 293 4.05 -5.00 -9.43
CA SER A 293 3.69 -3.84 -10.26
C SER A 293 2.90 -4.22 -11.52
N VAL A 294 3.25 -5.30 -12.21
CA VAL A 294 2.52 -5.78 -13.41
C VAL A 294 1.12 -6.26 -13.04
N VAL A 295 0.97 -7.01 -11.95
CA VAL A 295 -0.34 -7.47 -11.46
C VAL A 295 -1.23 -6.27 -11.09
N ILE A 296 -0.67 -5.25 -10.44
CA ILE A 296 -1.39 -4.00 -10.11
C ILE A 296 -1.85 -3.27 -11.39
N LEU A 297 -1.00 -3.18 -12.40
CA LEU A 297 -1.33 -2.55 -13.69
C LEU A 297 -2.45 -3.29 -14.42
N LEU A 298 -2.40 -4.62 -14.47
CA LEU A 298 -3.44 -5.42 -15.11
C LEU A 298 -4.76 -5.41 -14.30
N ALA A 299 -4.67 -5.46 -12.98
CA ALA A 299 -5.83 -5.37 -12.09
C ALA A 299 -6.50 -3.99 -12.18
N SER A 300 -5.71 -2.91 -12.29
CA SER A 300 -6.23 -1.55 -12.45
C SER A 300 -6.89 -1.33 -13.80
N ALA A 301 -6.28 -1.75 -14.90
CA ALA A 301 -6.92 -1.69 -16.22
C ALA A 301 -8.23 -2.51 -16.23
N SER A 302 -8.22 -3.71 -15.65
CA SER A 302 -9.40 -4.57 -15.55
C SER A 302 -10.49 -3.94 -14.68
N LEU A 303 -10.12 -3.36 -13.54
CA LEU A 303 -11.07 -2.75 -12.62
C LEU A 303 -11.62 -1.43 -13.17
N SER A 304 -10.84 -0.62 -13.89
CA SER A 304 -11.35 0.57 -14.57
C SER A 304 -12.37 0.22 -15.65
N ILE A 305 -12.15 -0.87 -16.41
CA ILE A 305 -13.12 -1.37 -17.41
C ILE A 305 -14.35 -1.99 -16.73
N LEU A 306 -14.17 -2.76 -15.64
CA LEU A 306 -15.25 -3.34 -14.85
C LEU A 306 -16.08 -2.26 -14.17
N LEU A 307 -15.44 -1.26 -13.56
CA LEU A 307 -16.10 -0.11 -12.96
C LEU A 307 -16.72 0.78 -14.03
N TRP A 308 -16.19 0.84 -15.24
CA TRP A 308 -16.87 1.48 -16.37
C TRP A 308 -18.11 0.68 -16.82
N GLY A 309 -18.08 -0.65 -16.77
CA GLY A 309 -19.25 -1.51 -17.00
C GLY A 309 -20.27 -1.49 -15.85
N LEU A 310 -19.82 -1.40 -14.60
CA LEU A 310 -20.60 -1.29 -13.36
C LEU A 310 -20.99 0.15 -13.01
N SER A 311 -20.38 1.14 -13.69
CA SER A 311 -20.83 2.54 -13.73
C SER A 311 -22.29 2.61 -14.13
N ASN A 312 -22.73 1.62 -14.90
CA ASN A 312 -24.10 1.37 -15.30
C ASN A 312 -24.90 0.55 -14.24
N GLY A 313 -24.54 0.60 -12.95
CA GLY A 313 -24.93 -0.47 -12.01
C GLY A 313 -25.03 -0.16 -10.51
N VAL A 314 -24.62 1.00 -10.01
CA VAL A 314 -24.55 1.23 -8.55
C VAL A 314 -25.72 2.09 -8.05
N ALA A 315 -26.70 1.45 -7.42
CA ALA A 315 -27.77 2.13 -6.70
C ALA A 315 -27.28 2.65 -5.34
N THR A 316 -27.23 3.97 -5.15
CA THR A 316 -27.35 4.57 -3.81
C THR A 316 -28.37 5.71 -3.85
N GLY A 317 -29.65 5.34 -3.94
CA GLY A 317 -30.79 6.27 -3.99
C GLY A 317 -31.01 7.13 -2.74
N PHE A 318 -30.14 7.05 -1.73
CA PHE A 318 -30.33 7.74 -0.44
C PHE A 318 -29.32 8.89 -0.20
N ILE A 319 -28.16 8.91 -0.87
CA ILE A 319 -27.08 9.87 -0.59
C ILE A 319 -27.04 11.00 -1.63
N SER A 320 -27.59 10.78 -2.82
CA SER A 320 -27.42 11.70 -3.94
C SER A 320 -28.21 13.00 -3.79
N HIS A 321 -29.31 13.02 -3.04
CA HIS A 321 -30.10 14.23 -2.75
C HIS A 321 -29.56 15.06 -1.58
N ILE A 322 -28.52 14.59 -0.88
CA ILE A 322 -27.95 15.27 0.29
C ILE A 322 -26.81 16.18 -0.17
N GLN A 323 -26.84 17.45 0.25
CA GLN A 323 -25.73 18.37 0.04
C GLN A 323 -24.43 17.76 0.60
N GLY A 324 -23.35 17.77 -0.19
CA GLY A 324 -22.08 17.15 0.21
C GLY A 324 -21.97 15.66 -0.14
N SER A 325 -22.71 15.16 -1.14
CA SER A 325 -22.67 13.77 -1.60
C SER A 325 -21.25 13.24 -1.85
N LEU A 326 -20.35 14.03 -2.44
CA LEU A 326 -18.94 13.64 -2.63
C LEU A 326 -18.23 13.35 -1.29
N VAL A 327 -18.53 14.12 -0.25
CA VAL A 327 -17.95 13.95 1.08
C VAL A 327 -18.46 12.68 1.73
N TRP A 328 -19.78 12.46 1.69
CA TRP A 328 -20.38 11.27 2.27
C TRP A 328 -19.90 9.99 1.60
N ILE A 329 -19.80 9.99 0.27
CA ILE A 329 -19.30 8.84 -0.49
C ILE A 329 -17.84 8.59 -0.13
N ALA A 330 -16.98 9.61 -0.17
CA ALA A 330 -15.57 9.47 0.23
C ALA A 330 -15.41 8.91 1.65
N LEU A 331 -16.19 9.43 2.62
CA LEU A 331 -16.13 8.95 4.00
C LEU A 331 -16.63 7.52 4.14
N ILE A 332 -17.77 7.17 3.55
CA ILE A 332 -18.35 5.82 3.65
C ILE A 332 -17.42 4.81 2.99
N THR A 333 -16.90 5.11 1.80
CA THR A 333 -16.02 4.20 1.08
C THR A 333 -14.67 4.05 1.78
N SER A 334 -14.10 5.14 2.30
CA SER A 334 -12.82 5.08 3.01
C SER A 334 -12.92 4.44 4.40
N LEU A 335 -13.96 4.76 5.18
CA LEU A 335 -14.21 4.12 6.48
C LEU A 335 -14.60 2.65 6.32
N GLY A 336 -15.39 2.31 5.31
CA GLY A 336 -15.75 0.93 4.98
C GLY A 336 -14.52 0.11 4.61
N GLY A 337 -13.66 0.66 3.75
CA GLY A 337 -12.38 0.04 3.41
C GLY A 337 -11.48 -0.16 4.61
N MET A 338 -11.36 0.85 5.47
CA MET A 338 -10.64 0.77 6.74
C MET A 338 -11.21 -0.32 7.67
N ALA A 339 -12.52 -0.42 7.81
CA ALA A 339 -13.17 -1.43 8.64
C ALA A 339 -12.91 -2.85 8.11
N ILE A 340 -13.00 -3.07 6.79
CA ILE A 340 -12.70 -4.37 6.19
C ILE A 340 -11.21 -4.68 6.36
N SER A 341 -10.31 -3.74 6.10
CA SER A 341 -8.87 -3.91 6.34
C SER A 341 -8.57 -4.29 7.78
N TRP A 342 -9.28 -3.72 8.75
CA TRP A 342 -9.17 -4.11 10.15
C TRP A 342 -9.56 -5.57 10.39
N VAL A 343 -10.70 -6.01 9.83
CA VAL A 343 -11.18 -7.39 9.95
C VAL A 343 -10.19 -8.36 9.30
N VAL A 344 -9.68 -8.03 8.11
CA VAL A 344 -8.71 -8.85 7.38
C VAL A 344 -7.35 -8.91 8.12
N GLY A 345 -6.94 -7.81 8.74
CA GLY A 345 -5.66 -7.68 9.46
C GLY A 345 -5.66 -8.14 10.92
N ILE A 346 -6.82 -8.50 11.50
CA ILE A 346 -6.96 -8.75 12.94
C ILE A 346 -6.08 -9.88 13.47
N ALA A 347 -5.80 -10.89 12.64
CA ALA A 347 -5.00 -12.06 13.01
C ALA A 347 -3.48 -11.87 12.88
N LEU A 348 -3.03 -10.82 12.17
CA LEU A 348 -1.60 -10.57 11.92
C LEU A 348 -0.76 -10.35 13.19
N PRO A 349 -1.21 -9.60 14.22
CA PRO A 349 -0.41 -9.35 15.42
C PRO A 349 -0.10 -10.64 16.19
N ASP A 350 -1.09 -11.52 16.33
CA ASP A 350 -0.94 -12.79 17.06
C ASP A 350 0.03 -13.72 16.33
N LEU A 351 -0.05 -13.77 14.99
CA LEU A 351 0.89 -14.53 14.17
C LEU A 351 2.31 -13.97 14.26
N GLN A 352 2.48 -12.65 14.25
CA GLN A 352 3.78 -12.00 14.39
C GLN A 352 4.40 -12.30 15.76
N TYR A 353 3.59 -12.24 16.83
CA TYR A 353 4.03 -12.58 18.18
C TYR A 353 4.46 -14.05 18.28
N ASN A 354 3.66 -14.98 17.75
CA ASN A 354 4.01 -16.40 17.73
C ASN A 354 5.32 -16.65 16.98
N ASN A 355 5.55 -15.92 15.89
CA ASN A 355 6.77 -16.03 15.10
C ASN A 355 7.99 -15.51 15.87
N GLN A 356 7.87 -14.35 16.54
CA GLN A 356 8.91 -13.82 17.44
C GLN A 356 9.24 -14.80 18.57
N LYS A 357 8.24 -15.49 19.12
CA LYS A 357 8.43 -16.51 20.17
C LYS A 357 9.22 -17.72 19.67
N THR A 358 8.90 -18.25 18.48
CA THR A 358 9.66 -19.36 17.89
C THR A 358 11.07 -18.95 17.46
N GLU A 359 11.25 -17.72 16.99
CA GLU A 359 12.57 -17.18 16.64
C GLU A 359 13.45 -16.99 17.88
N ALA A 360 12.86 -16.50 18.98
CA ALA A 360 13.55 -16.38 20.26
C ALA A 360 13.97 -17.75 20.83
N ALA A 361 13.13 -18.78 20.67
CA ALA A 361 13.47 -20.15 21.07
C ALA A 361 14.67 -20.70 20.28
N LEU A 362 14.68 -20.51 18.95
CA LEU A 362 15.81 -20.86 18.10
C LEU A 362 17.08 -20.08 18.49
N ARG A 363 16.97 -18.75 18.68
CA ARG A 363 18.09 -17.89 19.07
C ARG A 363 18.68 -18.32 20.42
N ARG A 364 17.83 -18.67 21.39
CA ARG A 364 18.27 -19.15 22.71
C ARG A 364 19.08 -20.44 22.58
N GLU A 365 18.64 -21.37 21.75
CA GLU A 365 19.37 -22.62 21.53
C GLU A 365 20.71 -22.39 20.83
N LEU A 366 20.76 -21.48 19.85
CA LEU A 366 22.00 -21.10 19.19
C LEU A 366 23.01 -20.47 20.16
N VAL A 367 22.55 -19.64 21.10
CA VAL A 367 23.41 -19.08 22.15
C VAL A 367 23.96 -20.19 23.06
N PHE A 368 23.15 -21.17 23.46
CA PHE A 368 23.66 -22.30 24.23
C PHE A 368 24.68 -23.14 23.46
N CYS A 369 24.54 -23.24 22.14
CA CYS A 369 25.53 -23.87 21.27
C CYS A 369 26.85 -23.09 21.17
N GLU A 370 26.87 -21.78 21.43
CA GLU A 370 28.12 -21.00 21.47
C GLU A 370 28.98 -21.45 22.66
N ASP A 371 28.36 -21.56 23.84
CA ASP A 371 29.05 -21.87 25.10
C ASP A 371 29.38 -23.36 25.29
N ASP A 372 28.56 -24.28 24.76
CA ASP A 372 28.68 -25.73 25.02
C ASP A 372 28.88 -26.55 23.73
N TYR A 373 30.04 -27.20 23.60
CA TYR A 373 30.42 -27.97 22.41
C TYR A 373 29.56 -29.23 22.21
N GLU A 374 29.04 -29.85 23.28
CA GLU A 374 28.21 -31.07 23.16
C GLU A 374 26.83 -30.75 22.58
N ARG A 375 26.24 -29.60 22.95
CA ARG A 375 24.94 -29.13 22.43
C ARG A 375 24.97 -28.76 20.94
N ARG A 376 26.13 -28.38 20.39
CA ARG A 376 26.32 -28.15 18.94
C ARG A 376 25.96 -29.37 18.08
N THR A 377 26.01 -30.56 18.68
CA THR A 377 25.82 -31.83 17.98
C THR A 377 24.34 -32.21 17.84
N ASN A 378 23.42 -31.54 18.57
CA ASN A 378 21.99 -31.86 18.57
C ASN A 378 21.26 -31.24 17.35
N LYS A 379 21.67 -31.68 16.16
CA LYS A 379 21.11 -31.23 14.87
C LYS A 379 19.60 -31.48 14.76
N GLU A 380 19.10 -32.51 15.43
CA GLU A 380 17.68 -32.86 15.44
C GLU A 380 16.83 -31.82 16.17
N LEU A 381 17.30 -31.30 17.31
CA LEU A 381 16.62 -30.22 18.03
C LEU A 381 16.58 -28.92 17.21
N ILE A 382 17.69 -28.53 16.59
CA ILE A 382 17.74 -27.33 15.73
C ILE A 382 16.80 -27.50 14.53
N ALA A 383 16.80 -28.67 13.88
CA ALA A 383 15.91 -28.97 12.76
C ALA A 383 14.44 -28.90 13.18
N ARG A 384 14.10 -29.40 14.37
CA ARG A 384 12.73 -29.31 14.92
C ARG A 384 12.33 -27.86 15.19
N LEU A 385 13.15 -27.09 15.90
CA LEU A 385 12.90 -25.67 16.19
C LEU A 385 12.75 -24.85 14.90
N PHE A 386 13.57 -25.14 13.90
CA PHE A 386 13.48 -24.50 12.60
C PHE A 386 12.21 -24.91 11.83
N SER A 387 11.79 -26.18 11.92
CA SER A 387 10.52 -26.63 11.32
C SER A 387 9.30 -25.96 11.95
N ASP A 388 9.32 -25.76 13.28
CA ASP A 388 8.28 -25.01 14.00
C ASP A 388 8.27 -23.53 13.57
N LEU A 389 9.45 -22.92 13.43
CA LEU A 389 9.61 -21.56 12.90
C LEU A 389 9.06 -21.44 11.46
N GLU A 390 9.40 -22.38 10.59
CA GLU A 390 8.93 -22.44 9.20
C GLU A 390 7.39 -22.59 9.12
N ALA A 391 6.79 -23.39 9.99
CA ALA A 391 5.34 -23.53 10.08
C ALA A 391 4.65 -22.21 10.47
N ASN A 392 5.22 -21.45 11.40
CA ASN A 392 4.70 -20.13 11.79
C ASN A 392 4.88 -19.10 10.68
N TYR A 393 6.06 -19.02 10.06
CA TYR A 393 6.31 -18.12 8.94
C TYR A 393 5.38 -18.39 7.75
N ARG A 394 5.09 -19.65 7.41
CA ARG A 394 4.11 -19.98 6.35
C ARG A 394 2.72 -19.42 6.63
N ARG A 395 2.21 -19.57 7.87
CA ARG A 395 0.91 -19.00 8.25
C ARG A 395 0.94 -17.49 8.16
N LEU A 396 2.01 -16.87 8.66
CA LEU A 396 2.21 -15.42 8.63
C LEU A 396 2.23 -14.89 7.18
N PHE A 397 3.00 -15.52 6.29
CA PHE A 397 3.09 -15.12 4.88
C PHE A 397 1.77 -15.25 4.14
N LEU A 398 1.01 -16.31 4.39
CA LEU A 398 -0.34 -16.46 3.82
C LEU A 398 -1.25 -15.32 4.27
N HIS A 399 -1.13 -14.88 5.53
CA HIS A 399 -1.94 -13.79 6.07
C HIS A 399 -1.56 -12.42 5.53
N TYR A 400 -0.26 -12.17 5.36
CA TYR A 400 0.20 -10.99 4.62
C TYR A 400 -0.24 -11.04 3.16
N GLY A 401 -0.22 -12.20 2.52
CA GLY A 401 -0.62 -12.38 1.12
C GLY A 401 -2.04 -11.90 0.86
N TYR A 402 -3.04 -12.43 1.59
CA TYR A 402 -4.42 -11.97 1.37
C TYR A 402 -4.65 -10.53 1.83
N PHE A 403 -3.94 -10.06 2.86
CA PHE A 403 -4.06 -8.67 3.36
C PHE A 403 -3.55 -7.68 2.32
N ASP A 404 -2.39 -7.95 1.73
CA ASP A 404 -1.82 -7.15 0.64
C ASP A 404 -2.70 -7.16 -0.60
N LEU A 405 -3.32 -8.30 -0.93
CA LEU A 405 -4.25 -8.42 -2.06
C LEU A 405 -5.51 -7.56 -1.82
N TRP A 406 -6.09 -7.64 -0.63
CA TRP A 406 -7.22 -6.78 -0.24
C TRP A 406 -6.84 -5.30 -0.32
N GLY A 407 -5.73 -4.90 0.31
CA GLY A 407 -5.28 -3.50 0.29
C GLY A 407 -5.05 -2.97 -1.12
N SER A 408 -4.42 -3.78 -1.98
CA SER A 408 -4.19 -3.41 -3.38
C SER A 408 -5.50 -3.26 -4.15
N TRP A 409 -6.45 -4.19 -3.97
CA TRP A 409 -7.75 -4.11 -4.64
C TRP A 409 -8.55 -2.89 -4.18
N TYR A 410 -8.52 -2.62 -2.87
CA TYR A 410 -9.15 -1.44 -2.28
C TYR A 410 -8.59 -0.14 -2.86
N ASP A 411 -7.27 0.02 -2.97
CA ASP A 411 -6.68 1.24 -3.54
C ASP A 411 -7.06 1.45 -5.01
N ILE A 412 -7.07 0.37 -5.81
CA ILE A 412 -7.48 0.44 -7.21
C ILE A 412 -8.98 0.76 -7.32
N ALA A 413 -9.82 0.18 -6.47
CA ALA A 413 -11.26 0.46 -6.47
C ALA A 413 -11.50 1.95 -6.17
N MET A 414 -10.84 2.45 -5.12
CA MET A 414 -10.98 3.84 -4.68
C MET A 414 -10.44 4.85 -5.70
N SER A 415 -9.46 4.48 -6.52
CA SER A 415 -8.93 5.39 -7.54
C SER A 415 -9.89 5.72 -8.68
N ASN A 416 -10.90 4.88 -8.88
CA ASN A 416 -11.87 5.06 -9.95
C ASN A 416 -13.19 5.69 -9.45
N VAL A 417 -13.45 5.70 -8.14
CA VAL A 417 -14.68 6.25 -7.56
C VAL A 417 -14.91 7.71 -7.99
N PRO A 418 -13.93 8.64 -7.94
CA PRO A 418 -14.16 10.03 -8.35
C PRO A 418 -14.60 10.16 -9.81
N ALA A 419 -13.99 9.37 -10.70
CA ALA A 419 -14.31 9.36 -12.12
C ALA A 419 -15.77 8.96 -12.35
N LEU A 420 -16.26 7.94 -11.66
CA LEU A 420 -17.66 7.51 -11.75
C LEU A 420 -18.63 8.61 -11.30
N LEU A 421 -18.32 9.30 -10.21
CA LEU A 421 -19.17 10.34 -9.65
C LEU A 421 -19.25 11.58 -10.55
N VAL A 422 -18.14 11.93 -11.19
CA VAL A 422 -18.01 13.16 -11.98
C VAL A 422 -18.33 12.93 -13.47
N ALA A 423 -18.30 11.68 -13.95
CA ALA A 423 -18.43 11.33 -15.37
C ALA A 423 -19.59 12.04 -16.08
N ARG A 424 -20.81 11.97 -15.52
CA ARG A 424 -21.99 12.60 -16.14
C ARG A 424 -21.82 14.13 -16.25
N GLY A 425 -21.29 14.77 -15.21
CA GLY A 425 -21.05 16.21 -15.22
C GLY A 425 -20.01 16.62 -16.27
N LEU A 426 -18.95 15.81 -16.41
CA LEU A 426 -17.92 16.02 -17.42
C LEU A 426 -18.48 15.88 -18.85
N PHE A 427 -19.24 14.82 -19.14
CA PHE A 427 -19.81 14.58 -20.47
C PHE A 427 -20.94 15.55 -20.84
N THR A 428 -21.65 16.11 -19.86
CA THR A 428 -22.66 17.15 -20.08
C THR A 428 -22.07 18.55 -20.20
N GLY A 429 -20.77 18.72 -19.93
CA GLY A 429 -20.08 20.01 -19.97
C GLY A 429 -20.39 20.93 -18.79
N THR A 430 -21.04 20.43 -17.73
CA THR A 430 -21.30 21.17 -16.50
C THR A 430 -20.06 21.28 -15.61
N ILE A 431 -19.17 20.30 -15.71
CA ILE A 431 -17.90 20.23 -14.98
C ILE A 431 -16.76 20.28 -16.01
N THR A 432 -15.75 21.11 -15.77
CA THR A 432 -14.57 21.18 -16.64
C THR A 432 -13.60 20.02 -16.38
N TYR A 433 -12.68 19.74 -17.31
CA TYR A 433 -11.66 18.70 -17.07
C TYR A 433 -10.73 19.05 -15.89
N GLY A 434 -10.49 20.35 -15.66
CA GLY A 434 -9.75 20.83 -14.50
C GLY A 434 -10.48 20.61 -13.18
N ASP A 435 -11.81 20.82 -13.15
CA ASP A 435 -12.62 20.51 -11.97
C ASP A 435 -12.59 19.01 -11.66
N PHE A 436 -12.66 18.15 -12.69
CA PHE A 436 -12.50 16.71 -12.53
C PHE A 436 -11.16 16.35 -11.88
N GLY A 437 -10.04 16.85 -12.41
CA GLY A 437 -8.72 16.57 -11.85
C GLY A 437 -8.53 17.11 -10.42
N GLN A 438 -9.18 18.24 -10.10
CA GLN A 438 -9.21 18.76 -8.73
C GLN A 438 -10.01 17.85 -7.79
N ILE A 439 -11.22 17.42 -8.18
CA ILE A 439 -12.06 16.52 -7.38
C ILE A 439 -11.33 15.20 -7.13
N GLU A 440 -10.73 14.63 -8.17
CA GLU A 440 -9.94 13.40 -8.10
C GLU A 440 -8.79 13.53 -7.09
N ASN A 441 -7.99 14.60 -7.19
CA ASN A 441 -6.87 14.85 -6.29
C ASN A 441 -7.32 15.09 -4.83
N ILE A 442 -8.38 15.85 -4.62
CA ILE A 442 -8.98 16.07 -3.29
C ILE A 442 -9.45 14.74 -2.70
N PHE A 443 -10.16 13.92 -3.48
CA PHE A 443 -10.63 12.62 -3.04
C PHE A 443 -9.47 11.70 -2.66
N PHE A 444 -8.41 11.64 -3.47
CA PHE A 444 -7.22 10.85 -3.17
C PHE A 444 -6.53 11.27 -1.88
N ARG A 445 -6.51 12.56 -1.57
CA ARG A 445 -5.95 13.06 -0.30
C ARG A 445 -6.79 12.64 0.90
N VAL A 446 -8.11 12.68 0.77
CA VAL A 446 -9.04 12.21 1.81
C VAL A 446 -8.87 10.70 2.02
N HIS A 447 -8.93 9.92 0.94
CA HIS A 447 -8.73 8.46 0.95
C HIS A 447 -7.38 8.07 1.56
N GLY A 448 -6.29 8.66 1.05
CA GLY A 448 -4.94 8.40 1.55
C GLY A 448 -4.78 8.72 3.03
N GLY A 449 -5.54 9.69 3.55
CA GLY A 449 -5.61 9.99 4.97
C GLY A 449 -6.09 8.79 5.80
N PHE A 450 -7.17 8.13 5.39
CA PHE A 450 -7.67 6.92 6.05
C PHE A 450 -6.76 5.71 5.83
N SER A 451 -6.14 5.59 4.66
CA SER A 451 -5.20 4.49 4.36
C SER A 451 -3.92 4.52 5.21
N VAL A 452 -3.53 5.66 5.81
CA VAL A 452 -2.37 5.74 6.71
C VAL A 452 -2.41 4.70 7.83
N MET A 453 -3.58 4.39 8.39
CA MET A 453 -3.68 3.36 9.42
C MET A 453 -3.39 1.95 8.87
N ILE A 454 -3.90 1.66 7.66
CA ILE A 454 -3.73 0.37 6.99
C ILE A 454 -2.27 0.18 6.58
N ASP A 455 -1.70 1.18 5.91
CA ASP A 455 -0.34 1.13 5.35
C ASP A 455 0.75 1.00 6.43
N ASN A 456 0.44 1.39 7.66
CA ASN A 456 1.37 1.37 8.77
C ASN A 456 0.93 0.43 9.90
N TRP A 457 0.09 -0.57 9.58
CA TRP A 457 -0.46 -1.52 10.55
C TRP A 457 0.62 -2.20 11.41
N THR A 458 1.71 -2.67 10.80
CA THR A 458 2.84 -3.30 11.51
C THR A 458 3.56 -2.34 12.45
N THR A 459 3.68 -1.07 12.06
CA THR A 459 4.29 -0.04 12.91
C THR A 459 3.41 0.27 14.13
N TRP A 460 2.09 0.21 13.99
CA TRP A 460 1.15 0.37 15.10
C TRP A 460 1.24 -0.77 16.12
N THR A 461 1.31 -2.01 15.64
CA THR A 461 1.43 -3.18 16.53
C THR A 461 2.78 -3.18 17.25
N GLU A 462 3.85 -2.76 16.57
CA GLU A 462 5.17 -2.56 17.16
C GLU A 462 5.16 -1.47 18.25
N LEU A 463 4.54 -0.31 17.96
CA LEU A 463 4.38 0.77 18.94
C LEU A 463 3.67 0.28 20.20
N ARG A 464 2.56 -0.44 20.03
CA ARG A 464 1.80 -1.01 21.16
C ARG A 464 2.67 -1.93 22.00
N SER A 465 3.42 -2.81 21.37
CA SER A 465 4.33 -3.74 22.05
C SER A 465 5.39 -3.00 22.87
N ILE A 466 6.02 -1.97 22.30
CA ILE A 466 7.02 -1.15 22.99
C ILE A 466 6.40 -0.39 24.16
N VAL A 467 5.23 0.22 23.96
CA VAL A 467 4.52 0.95 25.03
C VAL A 467 4.19 0.04 26.20
N MET A 468 3.71 -1.18 25.93
CA MET A 468 3.43 -2.16 26.98
C MET A 468 4.69 -2.52 27.77
N ARG A 469 5.81 -2.82 27.09
CA ARG A 469 7.08 -3.18 27.74
C ARG A 469 7.69 -2.03 28.54
N LEU A 470 7.62 -0.81 28.03
CA LEU A 470 8.08 0.38 28.76
C LEU A 470 7.18 0.70 29.95
N HIS A 471 5.87 0.45 29.86
CA HIS A 471 4.96 0.65 30.98
C HIS A 471 5.16 -0.38 32.09
N GLU A 472 5.39 -1.64 31.74
CA GLU A 472 5.78 -2.68 32.70
C GLU A 472 7.10 -2.35 33.40
N PHE A 473 8.08 -1.85 32.64
CA PHE A 473 9.35 -1.36 33.18
C PHE A 473 9.14 -0.19 34.15
N GLU A 474 8.31 0.80 33.80
CA GLU A 474 7.95 1.92 34.69
C GLU A 474 7.27 1.44 35.97
N ALA A 475 6.35 0.49 35.90
CA ALA A 475 5.69 -0.07 37.08
C ALA A 475 6.67 -0.80 38.01
N ASN A 476 7.67 -1.49 37.44
CA ASN A 476 8.72 -2.15 38.23
C ASN A 476 9.68 -1.13 38.87
N LEU A 477 9.98 -0.03 38.18
CA LEU A 477 10.77 1.08 38.74
C LEU A 477 10.05 1.74 39.93
N ASP A 478 8.75 2.02 39.81
CA ASP A 478 7.98 2.67 40.87
C ASP A 478 7.92 1.78 42.14
N LYS A 479 7.75 0.46 41.98
CA LYS A 479 7.80 -0.52 43.08
C LYS A 479 9.17 -0.57 43.76
N TYR A 480 10.24 -0.46 42.98
CA TYR A 480 11.60 -0.43 43.52
C TYR A 480 11.83 0.83 44.35
N GLN A 481 11.42 1.99 43.83
CA GLN A 481 11.55 3.26 44.55
C GLN A 481 10.73 3.29 45.84
N SER A 482 9.54 2.69 45.86
CA SER A 482 8.75 2.60 47.09
C SER A 482 9.42 1.72 48.14
N LYS A 483 9.93 0.54 47.74
CA LYS A 483 10.70 -0.35 48.65
C LYS A 483 11.93 0.34 49.23
N GLN A 484 12.72 1.01 48.39
CA GLN A 484 13.92 1.71 48.85
C GLN A 484 13.58 2.83 49.85
N LYS A 485 12.44 3.50 49.64
CA LYS A 485 11.96 4.55 50.55
C LYS A 485 11.46 3.99 51.89
N GLU A 486 10.86 2.81 51.88
CA GLU A 486 10.47 2.06 53.10
C GLU A 486 11.69 1.53 53.86
N GLU A 487 12.75 1.10 53.18
CA GLU A 487 14.01 0.66 53.83
C GLU A 487 14.82 1.83 54.42
N LEU A 488 14.62 3.04 53.93
CA LEU A 488 15.29 4.27 54.40
C LEU A 488 14.50 5.02 55.48
N SER A 489 13.22 4.70 55.69
CA SER A 489 12.33 5.28 56.72
C SER A 489 12.26 4.41 57.96
#